data_AF-A0A060Y6X8-F1
#
_entry.id   AF-A0A060Y6X8-F1
#
_cell.length_a   1.000
_cell.length_b   1.000
_cell.length_c   1.000
_cell.angle_alpha   90.00
_cell.angle_beta   90.00
_cell.angle_gamma   90.00
#
_symmetry.space_group_name_H-M   'P 1'
#
loop_
_entity.id
_entity.type
_entity.pdbx_description
1 polymer ?
#
loop_
_entity_poly.entity_id
_entity_poly.type
_entity_poly.pdbx_seq_one_letter_code
_entity_poly.pdbx_strand_id
1 'polypeptide(L)'
;MMTPLLFFAFLLLSRLPGSLCRVTTVGDLRVLEGRSVMIPCHYGPQYASYVKYWCRGSVKDLCTSLVRSDAPRGPAAAGEDKVAMFDDPVQQVFTVTMTELQKEDSGWYWCGVEVGGVWSADVTASLHINVIQGMSVVNSMVSGEEGTSVTVQCLYSQGYRYDLTSPL
;
A
#
# COMPACT_ATOMS: atom_id res chain seq x y z
N MET A 1 -7.40 -2.16 49.10
CA MET A 1 -6.41 -3.25 49.04
C MET A 1 -6.82 -4.17 47.90
N MET A 2 -6.20 -4.01 46.72
CA MET A 2 -6.50 -4.80 45.52
C MET A 2 -5.98 -6.23 45.76
N THR A 3 -6.83 -7.24 45.61
CA THR A 3 -6.46 -8.64 45.87
C THR A 3 -5.31 -9.06 44.92
N PRO A 4 -4.24 -9.70 45.42
CA PRO A 4 -3.05 -10.03 44.63
C PRO A 4 -3.37 -10.89 43.40
N LEU A 5 -4.46 -11.68 43.45
CA LEU A 5 -5.00 -12.46 42.32
C LEU A 5 -5.39 -11.60 41.11
N LEU A 6 -5.96 -10.40 41.33
CA LEU A 6 -6.35 -9.49 40.25
C LEU A 6 -5.13 -8.90 39.54
N PHE A 7 -4.03 -8.67 40.27
CA PHE A 7 -2.78 -8.14 39.71
C PHE A 7 -2.09 -9.17 38.80
N PHE A 8 -2.03 -10.44 39.24
CA PHE A 8 -1.52 -11.54 38.42
C PHE A 8 -2.39 -11.80 37.17
N ALA A 9 -3.71 -11.68 37.28
CA ALA A 9 -4.62 -11.78 36.14
C ALA A 9 -4.39 -10.66 35.11
N PHE A 10 -4.13 -9.43 35.55
CA PHE A 10 -3.84 -8.29 34.67
C PHE A 10 -2.51 -8.45 33.92
N LEU A 11 -1.49 -9.01 34.58
CA LEU A 11 -0.22 -9.34 33.95
C LEU A 11 -0.37 -10.45 32.89
N LEU A 12 -1.19 -11.47 33.14
CA LEU A 12 -1.51 -12.51 32.15
C LEU A 12 -2.26 -11.94 30.93
N LEU A 13 -3.16 -10.97 31.15
CA LEU A 13 -3.88 -10.28 30.06
C LEU A 13 -2.95 -9.41 29.20
N SER A 14 -1.92 -8.79 29.80
CA SER A 14 -0.89 -8.04 29.05
C SER A 14 0.08 -8.93 28.25
N ARG A 15 0.07 -10.24 28.51
CA ARG A 15 0.90 -11.26 27.85
C ARG A 15 0.15 -12.05 26.80
N LEU A 16 -1.17 -11.85 26.65
CA LEU A 16 -1.86 -12.30 25.44
C LEU A 16 -1.27 -11.48 24.30
N PRO A 17 -0.48 -12.07 23.37
CA PRO A 17 -0.19 -11.39 22.12
C PRO A 17 -1.55 -11.02 21.57
N GLY A 18 -1.85 -9.71 21.52
CA GLY A 18 -3.09 -9.23 20.95
C GLY A 18 -3.19 -9.90 19.59
N SER A 19 -4.19 -10.75 19.42
CA SER A 19 -4.41 -11.45 18.16
C SER A 19 -4.43 -10.39 17.07
N LEU A 20 -3.39 -10.32 16.25
CA LEU A 20 -3.30 -9.37 15.15
C LEU A 20 -4.19 -9.90 14.02
N CYS A 21 -5.49 -10.10 14.29
CA CYS A 21 -6.54 -10.29 13.28
C CYS A 21 -6.73 -9.00 12.49
N ARG A 22 -5.67 -8.53 11.85
CA ARG A 22 -5.64 -7.23 11.19
C ARG A 22 -4.71 -7.28 10.00
N VAL A 23 -5.15 -6.56 8.97
CA VAL A 23 -4.32 -6.16 7.83
C VAL A 23 -3.96 -4.69 8.03
N THR A 24 -2.74 -4.31 7.67
CA THR A 24 -2.27 -2.92 7.71
C THR A 24 -1.45 -2.59 6.49
N THR A 25 -1.48 -1.33 6.10
CA THR A 25 -0.70 -0.81 4.98
C THR A 25 -0.22 0.60 5.31
N VAL A 26 0.52 1.21 4.38
CA VAL A 26 0.93 2.61 4.46
C VAL A 26 -0.29 3.55 4.41
N GLY A 27 -0.09 4.80 4.82
CA GLY A 27 -1.13 5.83 4.67
C GLY A 27 -1.32 6.28 3.22
N ASP A 28 -2.16 7.30 3.04
CA ASP A 28 -2.43 7.88 1.72
C ASP A 28 -1.14 8.32 1.00
N LEU A 29 -1.08 8.05 -0.29
CA LEU A 29 0.09 8.29 -1.13
C LEU A 29 -0.17 9.44 -2.09
N ARG A 30 0.83 10.30 -2.25
CA ARG A 30 0.89 11.30 -3.32
C ARG A 30 2.06 10.99 -4.23
N VAL A 31 1.78 10.71 -5.50
CA VAL A 31 2.75 10.14 -6.43
C VAL A 31 2.77 10.96 -7.71
N LEU A 32 3.95 11.28 -8.24
CA LEU A 32 4.05 11.93 -9.54
C LEU A 32 3.65 10.94 -10.66
N GLU A 33 2.87 11.40 -11.62
CA GLU A 33 2.50 10.61 -12.80
C GLU A 33 3.73 10.04 -13.52
N GLY A 34 3.61 8.79 -13.96
CA GLY A 34 4.64 7.98 -14.59
C GLY A 34 5.66 7.36 -13.61
N ARG A 35 5.44 7.51 -12.30
CA ARG A 35 6.24 6.81 -11.26
C ARG A 35 5.59 5.48 -10.86
N SER A 36 6.33 4.70 -10.09
CA SER A 36 5.88 3.42 -9.54
C SER A 36 5.81 3.48 -8.02
N VAL A 37 4.97 2.64 -7.43
CA VAL A 37 4.85 2.46 -5.98
C VAL A 37 4.95 1.00 -5.60
N MET A 38 5.49 0.76 -4.41
CA MET A 38 5.47 -0.53 -3.74
C MET A 38 4.70 -0.36 -2.43
N ILE A 39 3.63 -1.12 -2.27
CA ILE A 39 2.67 -0.98 -1.18
C ILE A 39 2.73 -2.26 -0.34
N PRO A 40 3.36 -2.22 0.84
CA PRO A 40 3.39 -3.36 1.74
C PRO A 40 2.06 -3.48 2.50
N CYS A 41 1.44 -4.64 2.41
CA CYS A 41 0.24 -5.02 3.13
C CYS A 41 0.61 -6.10 4.16
N HIS A 42 0.85 -5.68 5.40
CA HIS A 42 1.15 -6.58 6.52
C HIS A 42 -0.13 -7.25 7.04
N TYR A 43 -0.02 -8.49 7.49
CA TYR A 43 -1.15 -9.25 8.03
C TYR A 43 -0.72 -10.11 9.23
N GLY A 44 -1.67 -10.52 10.06
CA GLY A 44 -1.40 -11.44 11.17
C GLY A 44 -1.02 -12.86 10.73
N PRO A 45 -0.23 -13.61 11.51
CA PRO A 45 0.27 -14.94 11.15
C PRO A 45 -0.81 -15.95 10.77
N GLN A 46 -2.01 -15.84 11.36
CA GLN A 46 -3.15 -16.68 11.03
C GLN A 46 -3.58 -16.57 9.56
N TYR A 47 -3.24 -15.48 8.87
CA TYR A 47 -3.60 -15.24 7.48
C TYR A 47 -2.55 -15.73 6.48
N ALA A 48 -1.46 -16.36 6.94
CA ALA A 48 -0.35 -16.80 6.10
C ALA A 48 -0.80 -17.71 4.93
N SER A 49 -1.72 -18.63 5.16
CA SER A 49 -2.22 -19.57 4.14
C SER A 49 -3.40 -19.05 3.31
N TYR A 50 -3.91 -17.85 3.59
CA TYR A 50 -5.10 -17.31 2.94
C TYR A 50 -4.74 -16.55 1.66
N VAL A 51 -5.68 -16.47 0.73
CA VAL A 51 -5.47 -15.71 -0.50
C VAL A 51 -5.41 -14.22 -0.18
N LYS A 52 -4.43 -13.54 -0.78
CA LYS A 52 -4.27 -12.09 -0.73
C LYS A 52 -4.77 -11.48 -2.03
N TYR A 53 -5.35 -10.29 -1.94
CA TYR A 53 -5.79 -9.57 -3.12
C TYR A 53 -5.59 -8.06 -2.97
N TRP A 54 -5.45 -7.40 -4.13
CA TRP A 54 -5.43 -5.95 -4.25
C TRP A 54 -6.66 -5.49 -5.01
N CYS A 55 -7.44 -4.59 -4.42
CA CYS A 55 -8.73 -4.18 -4.94
C CYS A 55 -8.83 -2.68 -5.11
N ARG A 56 -9.50 -2.21 -6.16
CA ARG A 56 -9.71 -0.79 -6.44
C ARG A 56 -11.18 -0.40 -6.36
N GLY A 57 -11.49 0.64 -5.61
CA GLY A 57 -12.86 1.17 -5.47
C GLY A 57 -13.04 1.95 -4.17
N SER A 58 -13.95 2.93 -4.18
CA SER A 58 -14.28 3.74 -2.98
C SER A 58 -15.05 2.96 -1.91
N VAL A 59 -15.75 1.89 -2.30
CA VAL A 59 -16.53 1.03 -1.41
C VAL A 59 -15.96 -0.38 -1.47
N LYS A 60 -15.52 -0.91 -0.32
CA LYS A 60 -14.84 -2.22 -0.22
C LYS A 60 -15.65 -3.36 -0.85
N ASP A 61 -16.96 -3.42 -0.63
CA ASP A 61 -17.78 -4.53 -1.14
C ASP A 61 -18.10 -4.43 -2.65
N LEU A 62 -17.79 -3.29 -3.27
CA LEU A 62 -18.00 -3.03 -4.70
C LEU A 62 -16.68 -2.80 -5.45
N CYS A 63 -15.55 -3.06 -4.81
CA CYS A 63 -14.24 -2.85 -5.42
C CYS A 63 -13.96 -3.91 -6.50
N THR A 64 -13.17 -3.54 -7.50
CA THR A 64 -12.70 -4.47 -8.55
C THR A 64 -11.35 -5.04 -8.15
N SER A 65 -11.26 -6.37 -8.02
CA SER A 65 -10.00 -7.06 -7.76
C SER A 65 -9.06 -6.91 -8.96
N LEU A 66 -7.87 -6.35 -8.74
CA LEU A 66 -6.86 -6.11 -9.78
C LEU A 66 -5.84 -7.24 -9.86
N VAL A 67 -5.41 -7.78 -8.73
CA VAL A 67 -4.45 -8.90 -8.67
C VAL A 67 -4.67 -9.74 -7.43
N ARG A 68 -4.42 -11.06 -7.54
CA ARG A 68 -4.60 -12.04 -6.47
C ARG A 68 -3.38 -12.96 -6.34
N SER A 69 -3.13 -13.49 -5.14
CA SER A 69 -1.95 -14.31 -4.88
C SER A 69 -2.08 -15.74 -5.41
N ASP A 70 -3.31 -16.17 -5.72
CA ASP A 70 -3.67 -17.45 -6.32
C ASP A 70 -3.84 -17.38 -7.85
N ALA A 71 -3.61 -16.20 -8.46
CA ALA A 71 -3.74 -16.03 -9.90
C ALA A 71 -2.73 -16.94 -10.65
N PRO A 72 -3.14 -17.57 -11.77
CA PRO A 72 -2.23 -18.38 -12.58
C PRO A 72 -1.02 -17.55 -13.03
N ARG A 73 0.19 -18.11 -12.91
CA ARG A 73 1.41 -17.52 -13.50
C ARG A 73 1.40 -17.74 -15.01
N GLY A 74 0.51 -17.06 -15.72
CA GLY A 74 0.47 -16.99 -17.18
C GLY A 74 1.14 -15.71 -17.69
N PRO A 75 1.41 -15.58 -19.00
CA PRO A 75 1.72 -14.29 -19.58
C PRO A 75 0.54 -13.35 -19.30
N ALA A 76 0.83 -12.24 -18.63
CA ALA A 76 -0.10 -11.16 -18.38
C ALA A 76 -0.82 -10.81 -19.70
N ALA A 77 -2.15 -10.80 -19.69
CA ALA A 77 -2.90 -10.25 -20.80
C ALA A 77 -2.44 -8.80 -21.03
N ALA A 78 -2.38 -8.32 -22.27
CA ALA A 78 -1.92 -6.97 -22.57
C ALA A 78 -2.71 -5.93 -21.73
N GLY A 79 -2.04 -5.31 -20.75
CA GLY A 79 -2.64 -4.43 -19.73
C GLY A 79 -2.50 -4.89 -18.27
N GLU A 80 -2.25 -6.18 -18.01
CA GLU A 80 -1.97 -6.75 -16.67
C GLU A 80 -0.53 -6.47 -16.18
N ASP A 81 0.37 -5.99 -17.04
CA ASP A 81 1.78 -5.72 -16.71
C ASP A 81 1.99 -4.56 -15.72
N LYS A 82 0.95 -3.75 -15.45
CA LYS A 82 1.05 -2.56 -14.60
C LYS A 82 0.91 -2.84 -13.11
N VAL A 83 0.32 -3.98 -12.71
CA VAL A 83 0.07 -4.30 -11.30
C VAL A 83 0.53 -5.72 -11.00
N ALA A 84 1.53 -5.84 -10.15
CA ALA A 84 2.06 -7.12 -9.69
C ALA A 84 1.90 -7.26 -8.18
N MET A 85 1.84 -8.50 -7.71
CA MET A 85 1.82 -8.80 -6.28
C MET A 85 2.72 -9.97 -5.95
N PHE A 86 3.36 -9.88 -4.79
CA PHE A 86 4.16 -10.95 -4.21
C PHE A 86 3.76 -11.13 -2.74
N ASP A 87 3.38 -12.34 -2.34
CA ASP A 87 3.09 -12.68 -0.93
C ASP A 87 4.30 -13.38 -0.30
N ASP A 88 4.72 -12.90 0.87
CA ASP A 88 5.74 -13.51 1.73
C ASP A 88 5.11 -13.95 3.07
N PRO A 89 4.68 -15.21 3.19
CA PRO A 89 4.09 -15.74 4.42
C PRO A 89 5.04 -15.80 5.62
N VAL A 90 6.35 -15.80 5.40
CA VAL A 90 7.34 -15.82 6.48
C VAL A 90 7.44 -14.44 7.12
N GLN A 91 7.47 -13.39 6.29
CA GLN A 91 7.47 -12.00 6.73
C GLN A 91 6.06 -11.45 7.02
N GLN A 92 5.02 -12.24 6.75
CA GLN A 92 3.61 -11.90 7.00
C GLN A 92 3.21 -10.60 6.29
N VAL A 93 3.66 -10.45 5.04
CA VAL A 93 3.43 -9.27 4.21
C VAL A 93 3.27 -9.68 2.76
N PHE A 94 2.27 -9.13 2.09
CA PHE A 94 2.23 -9.13 0.63
C PHE A 94 2.51 -7.73 0.11
N THR A 95 3.31 -7.64 -0.94
CA THR A 95 3.71 -6.39 -1.55
C THR A 95 3.06 -6.24 -2.90
N VAL A 96 2.32 -5.15 -3.09
CA VAL A 96 1.74 -4.77 -4.38
C VAL A 96 2.66 -3.76 -5.06
N THR A 97 3.00 -4.00 -6.31
CA THR A 97 3.78 -3.07 -7.13
C THR A 97 2.88 -2.53 -8.23
N MET A 98 2.73 -1.20 -8.31
CA MET A 98 2.04 -0.54 -9.41
C MET A 98 3.05 0.30 -10.19
N THR A 99 3.16 0.08 -11.49
CA THR A 99 4.13 0.75 -12.36
C THR A 99 3.47 1.78 -13.26
N GLU A 100 4.25 2.79 -13.67
CA GLU A 100 3.83 3.85 -14.61
C GLU A 100 2.42 4.43 -14.34
N LEU A 101 2.19 4.83 -13.08
CA LEU A 101 0.90 5.34 -12.62
C LEU A 101 0.46 6.55 -13.43
N GLN A 102 -0.76 6.51 -13.95
CA GLN A 102 -1.39 7.61 -14.66
C GLN A 102 -2.35 8.39 -13.76
N LYS A 103 -2.74 9.60 -14.15
CA LYS A 103 -3.66 10.42 -13.36
C LYS A 103 -4.97 9.69 -13.05
N GLU A 104 -5.49 8.94 -14.03
CA GLU A 104 -6.67 8.10 -13.93
C GLU A 104 -6.51 6.92 -12.98
N ASP A 105 -5.30 6.57 -12.52
CA ASP A 105 -5.07 5.55 -11.49
C ASP A 105 -5.32 6.08 -10.07
N SER A 106 -5.60 7.37 -9.91
CA SER A 106 -5.96 7.92 -8.60
C SER A 106 -7.24 7.28 -8.04
N GLY A 107 -7.30 7.12 -6.72
CA GLY A 107 -8.49 6.64 -6.03
C GLY A 107 -8.18 5.78 -4.80
N TRP A 108 -9.25 5.15 -4.29
CA TRP A 108 -9.19 4.26 -3.15
C TRP A 108 -8.83 2.83 -3.54
N TYR A 109 -7.94 2.24 -2.77
CA TYR A 109 -7.47 0.88 -2.92
C TYR A 109 -7.51 0.13 -1.59
N TRP A 110 -7.54 -1.20 -1.68
CA TRP A 110 -7.66 -2.10 -0.54
C TRP A 110 -6.65 -3.24 -0.64
N CYS A 111 -5.84 -3.39 0.40
CA CYS A 111 -5.21 -4.66 0.74
C CYS A 111 -6.28 -5.58 1.31
N GLY A 112 -6.46 -6.79 0.77
CA GLY A 112 -7.45 -7.75 1.25
C GLY A 112 -6.87 -9.14 1.52
N VAL A 113 -7.38 -9.77 2.57
CA VAL A 113 -7.21 -11.20 2.84
C VAL A 113 -8.58 -11.86 2.71
N GLU A 114 -8.68 -12.83 1.81
CA GLU A 114 -9.90 -13.62 1.62
C GLU A 114 -9.95 -14.72 2.67
N VAL A 115 -10.77 -14.53 3.72
CA VAL A 115 -10.84 -15.47 4.86
C VAL A 115 -11.86 -16.59 4.61
N GLY A 116 -12.79 -16.39 3.68
CA GLY A 116 -13.73 -17.43 3.24
C GLY A 116 -14.79 -17.80 4.29
N GLY A 117 -16.04 -17.46 4.02
CA GLY A 117 -17.20 -17.94 4.79
C GLY A 117 -18.40 -17.01 4.71
N VAL A 118 -19.61 -17.58 4.76
CA VAL A 118 -20.89 -16.82 4.81
C VAL A 118 -20.96 -15.88 6.03
N TRP A 119 -20.18 -16.18 7.07
CA TRP A 119 -20.24 -15.53 8.39
C TRP A 119 -19.02 -14.66 8.73
N SER A 120 -18.02 -14.58 7.84
CA SER A 120 -16.78 -13.87 8.10
C SER A 120 -16.47 -12.90 6.96
N ALA A 121 -16.49 -11.60 7.26
CA ALA A 121 -16.02 -10.58 6.34
C ALA A 121 -14.50 -10.72 6.12
N ASP A 122 -14.07 -10.45 4.89
CA ASP A 122 -12.66 -10.28 4.58
C ASP A 122 -12.01 -9.23 5.48
N VAL A 123 -10.73 -9.44 5.77
CA VAL A 123 -9.95 -8.49 6.57
C VAL A 123 -9.19 -7.59 5.60
N THR A 124 -9.40 -6.28 5.71
CA THR A 124 -8.88 -5.32 4.73
C THR A 124 -8.24 -4.10 5.39
N ALA A 125 -7.38 -3.42 4.63
CA ALA A 125 -6.85 -2.09 4.94
C ALA A 125 -6.87 -1.24 3.67
N SER A 126 -7.28 0.02 3.77
CA SER A 126 -7.36 0.94 2.64
C SER A 126 -6.29 2.03 2.65
N LEU A 127 -6.03 2.56 1.47
CA LEU A 127 -5.33 3.82 1.26
C LEU A 127 -5.87 4.54 0.03
N HIS A 128 -5.68 5.85 -0.02
CA HIS A 128 -5.93 6.64 -1.22
C HIS A 128 -4.61 6.92 -1.95
N ILE A 129 -4.56 6.62 -3.25
CA ILE A 129 -3.45 6.99 -4.13
C ILE A 129 -3.87 8.23 -4.92
N ASN A 130 -3.11 9.32 -4.79
CA ASN A 130 -3.31 10.55 -5.54
C ASN A 130 -2.14 10.75 -6.52
N VAL A 131 -2.41 10.54 -7.81
CA VAL A 131 -1.43 10.70 -8.88
C VAL A 131 -1.48 12.13 -9.41
N ILE A 132 -0.39 12.87 -9.23
CA ILE A 132 -0.31 14.30 -9.54
C ILE A 132 0.49 14.58 -10.81
N GLN A 133 -0.05 15.49 -11.61
CA GLN A 133 0.65 16.14 -12.72
C GLN A 133 1.30 17.43 -12.20
N GLY A 134 2.61 17.57 -12.37
CA GLY A 134 3.34 18.75 -11.91
C GLY A 134 4.71 18.42 -11.35
N MET A 135 5.06 19.09 -10.25
CA MET A 135 6.38 19.04 -9.65
C MET A 135 6.32 18.68 -8.16
N SER A 136 7.40 18.09 -7.67
CA SER A 136 7.66 17.87 -6.25
C SER A 136 9.13 18.11 -5.96
N VAL A 137 9.49 18.44 -4.72
CA VAL A 137 10.88 18.62 -4.30
C VAL A 137 11.20 17.59 -3.23
N VAL A 138 12.37 16.93 -3.33
CA VAL A 138 12.76 15.89 -2.38
C VAL A 138 12.87 16.46 -0.97
N ASN A 139 13.51 17.63 -0.84
CA ASN A 139 13.59 18.35 0.41
C ASN A 139 13.22 19.82 0.18
N SER A 140 12.13 20.26 0.81
CA SER A 140 11.62 21.63 0.67
C SER A 140 12.44 22.64 1.47
N MET A 141 13.24 22.17 2.44
CA MET A 141 14.13 23.01 3.23
C MET A 141 15.54 22.42 3.22
N VAL A 142 16.47 23.13 2.59
CA VAL A 142 17.89 22.76 2.55
C VAL A 142 18.69 23.84 3.27
N SER A 143 19.50 23.44 4.24
CA SER A 143 20.46 24.30 4.93
C SER A 143 21.88 24.00 4.45
N GLY A 144 22.76 24.99 4.51
CA GLY A 144 24.17 24.86 4.19
C GLY A 144 24.99 25.89 4.95
N GLU A 145 26.23 25.55 5.25
CA GLU A 145 27.18 26.47 5.88
C GLU A 145 27.75 27.44 4.86
N GLU A 146 28.19 28.62 5.31
CA GLU A 146 28.81 29.62 4.45
C GLU A 146 30.05 29.04 3.75
N GLY A 147 30.17 29.29 2.44
CA GLY A 147 31.26 28.75 1.61
C GLY A 147 31.05 27.31 1.12
N THR A 148 29.94 26.67 1.48
CA THR A 148 29.61 25.31 1.03
C THR A 148 28.61 25.30 -0.14
N SER A 149 28.50 24.16 -0.82
CA SER A 149 27.53 23.94 -1.88
C SER A 149 26.35 23.09 -1.38
N VAL A 150 25.14 23.47 -1.75
CA VAL A 150 23.92 22.67 -1.52
C VAL A 150 23.32 22.22 -2.85
N THR A 151 22.58 21.12 -2.84
CA THR A 151 21.85 20.61 -4.01
C THR A 151 20.38 20.48 -3.70
N VAL A 152 19.53 21.03 -4.57
CA VAL A 152 18.08 20.92 -4.49
C VAL A 152 17.61 20.02 -5.63
N GLN A 153 16.93 18.92 -5.30
CA GLN A 153 16.43 17.97 -6.30
C GLN A 153 14.93 18.17 -6.53
N CYS A 154 14.61 18.69 -7.71
CA CYS A 154 13.24 18.84 -8.20
C CYS A 154 12.86 17.63 -9.06
N LEU A 155 11.69 17.08 -8.79
CA LEU A 155 11.08 15.96 -9.48
C LEU A 155 9.88 16.46 -10.28
N TYR A 156 9.72 15.90 -11.47
CA TYR A 156 8.66 16.27 -12.40
C TYR A 156 7.87 15.02 -12.78
N SER A 157 6.57 15.19 -12.97
CA SER A 157 5.70 14.15 -13.53
C SER A 157 5.93 14.00 -15.03
N GLN A 158 5.56 12.84 -15.60
CA GLN A 158 5.69 12.62 -17.04
C GLN A 158 4.78 13.56 -17.85
N GLY A 159 3.51 13.73 -17.48
CA GLY A 159 2.61 14.66 -18.19
C GLY A 159 3.10 16.10 -18.19
N TYR A 160 3.69 16.58 -17.09
CA TYR A 160 4.26 17.93 -17.04
C TYR A 160 5.45 18.11 -18.00
N ARG A 161 6.29 17.07 -18.15
CA ARG A 161 7.38 17.10 -19.13
C ARG A 161 6.86 17.13 -20.56
N TYR A 162 5.81 16.36 -20.86
CA TYR A 162 5.20 16.32 -22.18
C TYR A 162 4.64 17.70 -22.57
N ASP A 163 3.86 18.33 -21.69
CA ASP A 163 3.30 19.67 -21.91
C ASP A 163 4.37 20.73 -22.21
N LEU A 164 5.51 20.68 -21.51
CA LEU A 164 6.63 21.60 -21.74
C LEU A 164 7.32 21.41 -23.11
N THR A 165 7.19 20.24 -23.72
CA THR A 165 7.87 19.87 -24.97
C THR A 165 6.95 19.84 -26.19
N SER A 166 5.64 20.03 -25.99
CA SER A 166 4.64 20.08 -27.06
C SER A 166 4.85 21.32 -27.93
N PRO A 167 5.09 21.20 -29.25
CA PRO A 167 4.96 22.34 -30.15
C PRO A 167 3.50 22.82 -30.15
N LEU A 168 3.30 24.14 -30.12
CA LEU A 168 2.00 24.80 -30.25
C LEU A 168 1.38 24.55 -31.63
#